data_AF-A0AAU0WNJ5-F1
#
_entry.id   AF-A0AAU0WNJ5-F1
#
_cell.length_a   1.000
_cell.length_b   1.000
_cell.length_c   1.000
_cell.angle_alpha   90.00
_cell.angle_beta   90.00
_cell.angle_gamma   90.00
#
_symmetry.space_group_name_H-M   'P 1'
#
loop_
_entity.id
_entity.type
_entity.pdbx_description
1 polymer ?
#
loop_
_entity_poly.entity_id
_entity_poly.type
_entity_poly.pdbx_seq_one_letter_code
_entity_poly.pdbx_strand_id
1 'polypeptide(L)'
;MNRLRTLAIAAAPAALLIGLAIPAPAAPAPKAPTTPNASCYMPRADQVLTAQEGIKLANACKTQKSDPSWHWMGNYGSVYDVVNVANSRGVGAGGLVTIPNASGGGLIPTFMYY
;
A
#
# COMPACT_ATOMS: atom_id res chain seq x y z
N MET A 1 15.26 8.93 39.89
CA MET A 1 15.65 10.30 39.50
C MET A 1 15.94 10.33 38.01
N ASN A 2 15.13 11.11 37.28
CA ASN A 2 15.06 11.23 35.83
C ASN A 2 16.38 11.71 35.19
N ARG A 3 16.74 11.13 34.04
CA ARG A 3 17.68 11.76 33.10
C ARG A 3 16.91 12.19 31.85
N LEU A 4 16.49 13.46 31.85
CA LEU A 4 16.00 14.14 30.65
C LEU A 4 17.22 14.58 29.82
N ARG A 5 17.30 14.15 28.56
CA ARG A 5 18.24 14.70 27.58
C ARG A 5 17.49 15.70 26.70
N THR A 6 17.78 16.98 26.92
CA THR A 6 17.33 18.10 26.09
C THR A 6 18.17 18.11 24.80
N LEU A 7 17.55 17.95 23.63
CA LEU A 7 18.18 18.24 22.35
C LEU A 7 17.72 19.62 21.89
N ALA A 8 18.65 20.57 21.84
CA ALA A 8 18.46 21.89 21.28
C ALA A 8 18.47 21.79 19.74
N ILE A 9 17.44 22.34 19.09
CA ILE A 9 17.41 22.50 17.62
C ILE A 9 18.13 23.81 17.30
N ALA A 10 19.33 23.72 16.75
CA ALA A 10 20.01 24.87 16.16
C ALA A 10 19.49 25.08 14.73
N ALA A 11 18.76 26.17 14.51
CA ALA A 11 18.44 26.66 13.19
C ALA A 11 19.70 27.29 12.56
N ALA A 12 20.05 26.91 11.34
CA ALA A 12 20.97 27.67 10.50
C ALA A 12 20.54 27.57 9.02
N PRO A 13 20.45 28.70 8.29
CA PRO A 13 19.99 28.73 6.91
C PRO A 13 21.15 28.44 5.96
N ALA A 14 21.01 27.47 5.05
CA ALA A 14 21.99 27.23 3.99
C ALA A 14 21.59 28.03 2.74
N ALA A 15 22.41 29.03 2.43
CA ALA A 15 22.32 29.89 1.26
C ALA A 15 22.49 29.12 -0.06
N LEU A 16 21.70 29.51 -1.05
CA LEU A 16 21.70 29.00 -2.42
C LEU A 16 22.74 29.77 -3.25
N LEU A 17 23.84 29.14 -3.66
CA LEU A 17 24.83 29.75 -4.58
C LEU A 17 25.36 28.73 -5.62
N ILE A 18 24.96 28.99 -6.87
CA ILE A 18 25.68 28.92 -8.17
C ILE A 18 26.06 27.55 -8.78
N GLY A 19 25.64 27.37 -10.05
CA GLY A 19 26.34 26.52 -11.02
C GLY A 19 25.57 26.34 -12.33
N LEU A 20 25.86 27.15 -13.37
CA LEU A 20 25.44 26.91 -14.75
C LEU A 20 26.12 25.64 -15.27
N ALA A 21 25.42 24.50 -15.27
CA ALA A 21 25.91 23.25 -15.85
C ALA A 21 25.57 23.18 -17.35
N ILE A 22 26.59 23.02 -18.18
CA ILE A 22 26.47 22.75 -19.63
C ILE A 22 25.95 21.31 -19.78
N PRO A 23 24.93 21.02 -20.62
CA PRO A 23 24.44 19.65 -20.77
C PRO A 23 25.48 18.77 -21.48
N ALA A 24 25.78 17.62 -20.89
CA ALA A 24 26.58 16.58 -21.51
C ALA A 24 25.84 15.95 -22.71
N PRO A 25 26.55 15.51 -23.78
CA PRO A 25 25.90 14.87 -24.92
C PRO A 25 25.30 13.51 -24.54
N ALA A 26 24.16 13.19 -25.15
CA ALA A 26 23.42 11.97 -24.88
C ALA A 26 24.19 10.71 -25.34
N ALA A 27 24.18 9.68 -24.50
CA ALA A 27 24.74 8.37 -24.81
C ALA A 27 24.00 7.71 -26.00
N PRO A 28 24.68 6.86 -26.80
CA PRO A 28 24.05 6.16 -27.91
C PRO A 28 22.94 5.23 -27.42
N ALA A 29 21.85 5.17 -28.19
CA ALA A 29 20.65 4.41 -27.84
C ALA A 29 20.91 2.89 -27.82
N PRO A 30 20.25 2.14 -26.92
CA PRO A 30 20.33 0.68 -26.89
C PRO A 30 19.80 0.06 -28.19
N LYS A 31 20.41 -1.06 -28.58
CA LYS A 31 19.95 -1.86 -29.73
C LYS A 31 18.54 -2.40 -29.46
N ALA A 32 17.64 -2.23 -30.41
CA ALA A 32 16.26 -2.70 -30.29
C ALA A 32 16.23 -4.23 -30.05
N PRO A 33 15.46 -4.70 -29.06
CA PRO A 33 15.30 -6.13 -28.82
C PRO A 33 14.61 -6.78 -30.01
N THR A 34 15.12 -7.94 -30.43
CA THR A 34 14.51 -8.77 -31.48
C THR A 34 13.08 -9.16 -31.09
N THR A 35 12.14 -8.97 -32.01
CA THR A 35 10.73 -9.31 -31.83
C THR A 35 10.60 -10.82 -31.58
N PRO A 36 10.04 -11.26 -30.44
CA PRO A 36 9.75 -12.68 -30.24
C PRO A 36 8.69 -13.12 -31.25
N ASN A 37 8.96 -14.23 -31.95
CA ASN A 37 7.97 -14.86 -32.81
C ASN A 37 6.80 -15.33 -31.95
N ALA A 38 5.61 -14.77 -32.16
CA ALA A 38 4.40 -15.23 -31.49
C ALA A 38 4.01 -16.59 -32.08
N SER A 39 4.45 -17.69 -31.46
CA SER A 39 3.82 -18.98 -31.72
C SER A 39 2.45 -18.96 -31.04
N CYS A 40 1.37 -19.05 -31.81
CA CYS A 40 0.04 -19.29 -31.25
C CYS A 40 0.04 -20.68 -30.61
N TYR A 41 0.35 -20.74 -29.31
CA TYR A 41 0.25 -21.97 -28.54
C TYR A 41 -1.23 -22.32 -28.37
N MET A 42 -1.66 -23.44 -28.96
CA MET A 42 -2.97 -24.00 -28.66
C MET A 42 -2.84 -24.85 -27.39
N PRO A 43 -3.49 -24.46 -26.28
CA PRO A 43 -3.45 -25.24 -25.05
C PRO A 43 -4.09 -26.61 -25.27
N ARG A 44 -3.54 -27.62 -24.60
CA ARG A 44 -4.12 -28.96 -24.59
C ARG A 44 -5.42 -28.97 -23.79
N ALA A 45 -6.28 -29.96 -24.02
CA ALA A 45 -7.60 -30.03 -23.38
C ALA A 45 -7.53 -30.05 -21.84
N ASP A 46 -6.47 -30.60 -21.26
CA ASP A 46 -6.18 -30.62 -19.82
C ASP A 46 -5.72 -29.29 -19.24
N GLN A 47 -5.43 -28.29 -20.10
CA GLN A 47 -4.95 -26.97 -19.72
C GLN A 47 -6.01 -25.88 -19.87
N VAL A 48 -7.22 -26.23 -20.31
CA VAL A 48 -8.34 -25.30 -20.47
C VAL A 48 -9.50 -25.77 -19.63
N LEU A 49 -10.00 -24.89 -18.79
CA LEU A 49 -11.24 -25.12 -18.05
C LEU A 49 -12.42 -24.86 -18.98
N THR A 50 -13.45 -25.70 -18.87
CA THR A 50 -14.75 -25.31 -19.41
C THR A 50 -15.28 -24.08 -18.66
N ALA A 51 -16.19 -23.33 -19.28
CA ALA A 51 -16.81 -22.17 -18.64
C ALA A 51 -17.43 -22.53 -17.27
N GLN A 52 -18.05 -23.71 -17.16
CA GLN A 52 -18.66 -24.20 -15.92
C GLN A 52 -17.62 -24.50 -14.84
N GLU A 53 -16.50 -25.11 -15.20
CA GLU A 53 -15.39 -25.36 -14.26
C GLU A 53 -14.71 -24.07 -13.83
N GLY A 54 -14.55 -23.11 -14.75
CA GLY A 54 -14.04 -21.77 -14.44
C GLY A 54 -14.90 -21.03 -13.43
N ILE A 55 -16.24 -21.08 -13.58
CA ILE A 55 -17.18 -20.47 -12.62
C ILE A 55 -17.09 -21.16 -11.25
N LYS A 56 -17.04 -22.50 -11.22
CA LYS A 56 -16.87 -23.26 -9.97
C LYS A 56 -15.57 -22.90 -9.26
N LEU A 57 -14.46 -22.86 -9.99
CA LEU A 57 -13.15 -22.48 -9.45
C LEU A 57 -13.17 -21.04 -8.94
N ALA A 58 -13.72 -20.09 -9.69
CA ALA A 58 -13.82 -18.70 -9.28
C ALA A 58 -14.64 -18.54 -7.98
N ASN A 59 -15.74 -19.28 -7.84
CA ASN A 59 -16.55 -19.27 -6.63
C ASN A 59 -15.83 -19.94 -5.45
N ALA A 60 -15.13 -21.05 -5.67
CA ALA A 60 -14.29 -21.70 -4.65
C ALA A 60 -13.17 -20.76 -4.17
N CYS A 61 -12.51 -20.07 -5.11
CA CYS A 61 -11.49 -19.07 -4.79
C CYS A 61 -12.08 -17.86 -4.05
N LYS A 62 -13.29 -17.39 -4.38
CA LYS A 62 -13.96 -16.31 -3.62
C LYS A 62 -14.26 -16.72 -2.18
N THR A 63 -14.67 -17.96 -1.94
CA THR A 63 -14.86 -18.48 -0.58
C THR A 63 -13.56 -18.67 0.18
N GLN A 64 -12.43 -18.84 -0.52
CA GLN A 64 -11.10 -18.93 0.10
C GLN A 64 -10.39 -17.58 0.23
N LYS A 65 -10.79 -16.58 -0.56
CA LYS A 65 -10.26 -15.21 -0.52
C LYS A 65 -10.87 -14.46 0.66
N SER A 66 -10.66 -14.99 1.86
CA SER A 66 -10.75 -14.25 3.11
C SER A 66 -9.37 -13.76 3.54
N ASP A 67 -8.42 -13.63 2.61
CA ASP A 67 -7.14 -12.99 2.93
C ASP A 67 -7.46 -11.57 3.39
N PRO A 68 -7.18 -11.23 4.66
CA PRO A 68 -7.56 -9.94 5.18
C PRO A 68 -6.91 -8.83 4.36
N SER A 69 -7.59 -7.70 4.23
CA SER A 69 -7.10 -6.55 3.49
C SER A 69 -7.34 -5.25 4.25
N TRP A 70 -6.61 -4.19 3.89
CA TRP A 70 -6.76 -2.91 4.56
C TRP A 70 -8.01 -2.19 4.07
N HIS A 71 -8.91 -1.87 5.00
CA HIS A 71 -10.15 -1.16 4.74
C HIS A 71 -10.17 0.17 5.50
N TRP A 72 -10.61 1.23 4.83
CA TRP A 72 -10.93 2.48 5.51
C TRP A 72 -12.22 2.31 6.31
N MET A 73 -12.18 2.62 7.60
CA MET A 73 -13.31 2.47 8.53
C MET A 73 -14.04 3.77 8.85
N GLY A 74 -13.50 4.91 8.41
CA GLY A 74 -14.04 6.23 8.67
C GLY A 74 -13.19 7.06 9.62
N ASN A 75 -13.81 8.11 10.13
CA ASN A 75 -13.21 9.14 10.96
C ASN A 75 -13.95 9.17 12.31
N TYR A 76 -13.27 8.82 13.40
CA TYR A 76 -13.91 8.65 14.71
C TYR A 76 -13.63 9.83 15.63
N GLY A 77 -14.59 10.23 16.46
CA GLY A 77 -14.38 11.30 17.46
C GLY A 77 -13.58 10.84 18.68
N SER A 78 -13.39 9.53 18.84
CA SER A 78 -12.77 8.93 20.01
C SER A 78 -12.04 7.64 19.67
N VAL A 79 -10.93 7.39 20.35
CA VAL A 79 -10.21 6.10 20.28
C VAL A 79 -11.04 4.94 20.83
N TYR A 80 -11.99 5.20 21.72
CA TYR A 80 -12.86 4.17 22.28
C TYR A 80 -13.84 3.62 21.24
N ASP A 81 -14.35 4.48 20.35
CA ASP A 81 -15.23 4.06 19.26
C ASP A 81 -14.48 3.18 18.26
N VAL A 82 -13.22 3.52 17.97
CA VAL A 82 -12.33 2.69 17.13
C VAL A 82 -12.14 1.30 17.73
N VAL A 83 -11.82 1.23 19.03
CA VAL A 83 -11.57 -0.05 19.73
C VAL A 83 -12.84 -0.91 19.77
N ASN A 84 -14.01 -0.30 20.03
CA ASN A 84 -15.29 -1.04 20.02
C ASN A 84 -15.56 -1.70 18.68
N VAL A 85 -15.33 -0.98 17.59
CA VAL A 85 -15.54 -1.52 16.24
C VAL A 85 -14.53 -2.62 15.92
N ALA A 86 -13.25 -2.43 16.24
CA ALA A 86 -12.23 -3.45 16.00
C ALA A 86 -12.48 -4.75 16.80
N ASN A 87 -12.90 -4.61 18.06
CA ASN A 87 -13.28 -5.76 18.89
C ASN A 87 -14.49 -6.51 18.32
N SER A 88 -15.49 -5.79 17.80
CA SER A 88 -16.67 -6.42 17.17
C SER A 88 -16.33 -7.24 15.92
N ARG A 89 -15.17 -6.99 15.32
CA ARG A 89 -14.67 -7.64 14.10
C ARG A 89 -13.61 -8.70 14.39
N GLY A 90 -13.23 -8.90 15.66
CA GLY A 90 -12.21 -9.89 16.05
C GLY A 90 -10.81 -9.55 15.55
N VAL A 91 -10.51 -8.26 15.38
CA VAL A 91 -9.24 -7.81 14.80
C VAL A 91 -8.09 -8.05 15.77
N GLY A 92 -7.07 -8.77 15.31
CA GLY A 92 -5.88 -9.09 16.09
C GLY A 92 -4.89 -7.92 16.22
N ALA A 93 -3.83 -8.16 16.99
CA ALA A 93 -2.73 -7.20 17.14
C ALA A 93 -2.15 -6.80 15.76
N GLY A 94 -1.97 -5.50 15.55
CA GLY A 94 -1.46 -4.95 14.28
C GLY A 94 -2.52 -4.76 13.18
N GLY A 95 -3.77 -5.15 13.39
CA GLY A 95 -4.86 -4.97 12.40
C GLY A 95 -5.57 -3.62 12.45
N LEU A 96 -5.02 -2.64 13.15
CA LEU A 96 -5.59 -1.30 13.33
C LEU A 96 -4.52 -0.23 13.10
N VAL A 97 -4.83 0.75 12.27
CA VAL A 97 -4.02 1.96 12.08
C VAL A 97 -4.90 3.17 12.31
N THR A 98 -4.56 3.95 13.34
CA THR A 98 -5.18 5.24 13.63
C THR A 98 -4.16 6.34 13.40
N ILE A 99 -4.53 7.35 12.61
CA ILE A 99 -3.63 8.45 12.28
C ILE A 99 -4.12 9.69 13.04
N PRO A 100 -3.28 10.32 13.89
CA PRO A 100 -3.62 11.61 14.49
C PRO A 100 -3.89 12.63 13.38
N ASN A 101 -5.06 13.23 13.38
CA ASN A 101 -5.41 14.24 12.39
C ASN A 101 -4.71 15.56 12.73
N ALA A 102 -3.65 15.87 11.98
CA ALA A 102 -2.86 17.09 12.14
C ALA A 102 -3.67 18.39 11.91
N SER A 103 -4.82 18.30 11.25
CA SER A 103 -5.69 19.45 10.94
C SER A 103 -6.52 19.94 12.13
N GLY A 104 -6.42 19.33 13.31
CA GLY A 104 -7.06 19.80 14.55
C GLY A 104 -8.57 19.52 14.65
N GLY A 105 -9.18 18.87 13.66
CA GLY A 105 -10.62 18.58 13.62
C GLY A 105 -11.12 17.54 14.63
N GLY A 106 -10.25 17.01 15.52
CA GLY A 106 -10.61 16.04 16.56
C GLY A 106 -10.98 14.64 16.07
N LEU A 107 -11.17 14.46 14.76
CA LEU A 107 -11.51 13.19 14.15
C LEU A 107 -10.28 12.35 13.83
N ILE A 108 -10.39 11.04 14.08
CA ILE A 108 -9.31 10.06 14.00
C ILE A 108 -9.58 9.14 12.79
N PRO A 109 -8.96 9.41 11.63
CA PRO A 109 -9.01 8.51 10.49
C PRO A 109 -8.44 7.14 10.86
N THR A 110 -9.20 6.11 10.56
CA THR A 110 -8.93 4.74 11.01
C THR A 110 -9.01 3.75 9.85
N PHE A 111 -8.01 2.88 9.77
CA PHE A 111 -7.95 1.74 8.85
C PHE A 111 -7.89 0.45 9.64
N MET A 112 -8.54 -0.59 9.12
CA MET A 112 -8.65 -1.89 9.78
C MET A 112 -8.37 -3.01 8.79
N TYR A 113 -7.67 -4.04 9.26
CA TYR A 113 -7.27 -5.21 8.47
C TYR A 113 -8.17 -6.40 8.83
N TYR A 114 -9.04 -6.82 7.92
CA TYR A 114 -9.97 -7.93 8.08
C TYR A 114 -10.43 -8.51 6.74
#